data_AF-A0A954ZXB5-F1
#
_entry.id   AF-A0A954ZXB5-F1
#
_cell.length_a   1.000
_cell.length_b   1.000
_cell.length_c   1.000
_cell.angle_alpha   90.00
_cell.angle_beta   90.00
_cell.angle_gamma   90.00
#
_symmetry.space_group_name_H-M   'P 1'
#
loop_
_entity.id
_entity.type
_entity.pdbx_description
1 polymer ?
#
loop_
_entity_poly.entity_id
_entity_poly.type
_entity_poly.pdbx_seq_one_letter_code
_entity_poly.pdbx_strand_id
1 'polypeptide(L)'
;MHLTLCDTTTWTVGITGALFLVLAGAALIVRCLFAPVSIKRAPTCGGCGYELSDVSAGVCPECGGSFLRCGVVTPRGVVRMRGSAWMIVVGWTLIVCAIAGPGIGYIRMLDLQAKAAAAPVTPIPATANPYASLLPLLDPRSPSLYLPSTPDPADPNVAELDNMPLYRGDTTNNTDSLLQLLYQREFRLQPNLSTVPPAAPAAPVTPLLSYQRELIGSIAGSLGLYIIGLCMLLYWRGRVVGAA
;
A
#
# COMPACT_ATOMS: atom_id res chain seq x y z
N MET A 1 -6.00 -1.85 -19.27
CA MET A 1 -5.16 -2.85 -18.57
C MET A 1 -4.18 -2.28 -17.54
N HIS A 2 -4.00 -0.95 -17.40
CA HIS A 2 -3.07 -0.38 -16.40
C HIS A 2 -3.54 -0.44 -14.93
N LEU A 3 -4.83 -0.65 -14.67
CA LEU A 3 -5.39 -0.65 -13.31
C LEU A 3 -5.00 -1.90 -12.50
N THR A 4 -4.81 -3.05 -13.13
CA THR A 4 -4.54 -4.32 -12.41
C THR A 4 -3.11 -4.45 -11.88
N LEU A 5 -2.13 -3.77 -12.48
CA LEU A 5 -0.73 -3.79 -12.02
C LEU A 5 -0.48 -2.88 -10.79
N CYS A 6 -1.31 -1.84 -10.61
CA CYS A 6 -1.18 -0.94 -9.46
C CYS A 6 -1.72 -1.57 -8.17
N ASP A 7 -2.75 -2.41 -8.29
CA ASP A 7 -3.30 -3.10 -7.12
C ASP A 7 -2.32 -4.16 -6.58
N THR A 8 -1.73 -5.01 -7.43
CA THR A 8 -0.86 -6.11 -6.94
C THR A 8 0.41 -5.62 -6.24
N THR A 9 0.97 -4.49 -6.67
CA THR A 9 2.18 -3.90 -6.06
C THR A 9 1.91 -3.30 -4.68
N THR A 10 0.77 -2.65 -4.47
CA THR A 10 0.42 -2.09 -3.15
C THR A 10 0.17 -3.18 -2.11
N TRP A 11 -0.51 -4.26 -2.49
CA TRP A 11 -0.72 -5.43 -1.62
C TRP A 11 0.59 -6.12 -1.24
N THR A 12 1.49 -6.33 -2.19
CA THR A 12 2.77 -7.00 -1.92
C THR A 12 3.67 -6.18 -0.99
N VAL A 13 3.72 -4.86 -1.15
CA VAL A 13 4.45 -3.96 -0.24
C VAL A 13 3.83 -3.98 1.16
N GLY A 14 2.50 -3.98 1.28
CA GLY A 14 1.82 -4.06 2.58
C GLY A 14 2.10 -5.36 3.32
N ILE A 15 1.99 -6.50 2.62
CA ILE A 15 2.21 -7.84 3.18
C ILE A 15 3.68 -8.04 3.58
N THR A 16 4.62 -7.63 2.73
CA THR A 16 6.07 -7.76 3.03
C THR A 16 6.47 -6.88 4.22
N GLY A 17 5.97 -5.65 4.31
CA GLY A 17 6.19 -4.78 5.46
C GLY A 17 5.62 -5.36 6.76
N ALA A 18 4.40 -5.92 6.72
CA ALA A 18 3.79 -6.58 7.87
C ALA A 18 4.61 -7.81 8.32
N LEU A 19 5.04 -8.66 7.39
CA LEU A 19 5.91 -9.80 7.68
C LEU A 19 7.21 -9.37 8.35
N PHE A 20 7.85 -8.31 7.84
CA PHE A 20 9.07 -7.77 8.44
C PHE A 20 8.85 -7.32 9.88
N LEU A 21 7.76 -6.60 10.17
CA LEU A 21 7.42 -6.17 11.53
C LEU A 21 7.15 -7.36 12.47
N VAL A 22 6.43 -8.39 12.00
CA VAL A 22 6.17 -9.59 12.80
C VAL A 22 7.49 -10.28 13.14
N LEU A 23 8.38 -10.46 12.16
CA LEU A 23 9.69 -11.09 12.38
C LEU A 23 10.57 -10.25 13.32
N ALA A 24 10.59 -8.92 13.17
CA ALA A 24 11.32 -8.03 14.05
C ALA A 24 10.78 -8.07 15.49
N GLY A 25 9.46 -8.05 15.67
CA GLY A 25 8.80 -8.17 16.97
C GLY A 25 9.07 -9.53 17.62
N ALA A 26 8.96 -10.62 16.86
CA ALA A 26 9.28 -11.97 17.34
C ALA A 26 10.76 -12.08 17.74
N ALA A 27 11.69 -11.54 16.95
CA ALA A 27 13.12 -11.54 17.27
C ALA A 27 13.41 -10.77 18.56
N LEU A 28 12.72 -9.65 18.83
CA LEU A 28 12.84 -8.91 20.09
C LEU A 28 12.35 -9.74 21.28
N ILE A 29 11.20 -10.40 21.14
CA ILE A 29 10.64 -11.27 22.19
C ILE A 29 11.59 -12.44 22.47
N VAL A 30 12.04 -13.15 21.42
CA VAL A 30 12.99 -14.26 21.53
C VAL A 30 14.29 -13.80 22.19
N ARG A 31 14.83 -12.65 21.80
CA ARG A 31 16.04 -12.10 22.42
C ARG A 31 15.84 -11.79 23.90
N CYS A 32 14.67 -11.27 24.29
CA CYS A 32 14.35 -11.01 25.70
C CYS A 32 14.21 -12.28 26.53
N LEU A 33 13.68 -13.35 25.94
CA LEU A 33 13.46 -14.62 26.63
C LEU A 33 14.73 -15.48 26.72
N PHE A 34 15.52 -15.55 25.65
CA PHE A 34 16.60 -16.52 25.51
C PHE A 34 18.02 -15.95 25.61
N ALA A 35 18.23 -14.68 25.27
CA ALA A 35 19.56 -14.10 25.19
C ALA A 35 19.63 -12.73 25.88
N PRO A 36 19.35 -12.68 27.20
CA PRO A 36 19.45 -11.43 27.91
C PRO A 36 20.93 -11.04 28.00
N VAL A 37 21.23 -9.77 27.71
CA VAL A 37 22.60 -9.27 27.58
C VAL A 37 23.36 -9.57 28.87
N SER A 38 24.49 -10.30 28.75
CA SER A 38 25.31 -10.64 29.90
C SER A 38 25.96 -9.36 30.45
N ILE A 39 25.36 -8.83 31.52
CA ILE A 39 25.96 -7.72 32.26
C ILE A 39 27.07 -8.32 33.12
N LYS A 40 28.32 -7.98 32.82
CA LYS A 40 29.46 -8.24 33.69
C LYS A 40 29.39 -7.31 34.89
N ARG A 41 28.61 -7.67 35.91
CA ARG A 41 28.63 -7.04 37.24
C ARG A 41 29.02 -8.12 38.24
N ALA A 42 29.91 -7.82 39.19
CA ALA A 42 30.17 -8.77 40.25
C ALA A 42 28.92 -8.88 41.16
N PRO A 43 28.79 -9.97 41.93
CA PRO A 43 27.65 -10.14 42.82
C PRO A 43 27.59 -9.00 43.84
N THR A 44 26.39 -8.53 44.16
CA THR A 44 26.18 -7.44 45.12
C THR A 44 25.32 -7.92 46.30
N CYS A 45 25.50 -7.31 47.47
CA CYS A 45 24.66 -7.59 48.63
C CYS A 45 23.22 -7.11 48.36
N GLY A 46 22.20 -7.95 48.62
CA GLY A 46 20.80 -7.58 48.41
C GLY A 46 20.27 -6.50 49.36
N GLY A 47 20.95 -6.26 50.49
CA GLY A 47 20.57 -5.23 51.46
C GLY A 47 21.13 -3.84 51.13
N CYS A 48 22.45 -3.71 51.00
CA CYS A 48 23.13 -2.42 50.81
C CYS A 48 23.68 -2.19 49.39
N GLY A 49 23.68 -3.19 48.51
CA GLY A 49 24.21 -3.08 47.15
C GLY A 49 25.74 -3.15 47.03
N TYR A 50 26.47 -3.36 48.13
CA TYR A 50 27.93 -3.47 48.10
C TYR A 50 28.41 -4.64 47.24
N GLU A 51 29.47 -4.42 46.45
CA GLU A 51 30.06 -5.42 45.56
C GLU A 51 30.87 -6.45 46.35
N LEU A 52 30.49 -7.72 46.24
CA LEU A 52 31.08 -8.82 47.00
C LEU A 52 32.22 -9.45 46.19
N SER A 53 33.43 -9.35 46.73
CA SER A 53 34.61 -10.05 46.20
C SER A 53 34.68 -11.50 46.68
N ASP A 54 34.16 -11.80 47.87
CA ASP A 54 34.07 -13.14 48.44
C ASP A 54 32.72 -13.35 49.16
N VAL A 55 32.15 -14.55 49.02
CA VAL A 55 30.87 -14.96 49.62
C VAL A 55 31.08 -15.96 50.77
N SER A 56 32.32 -16.41 51.00
CA SER A 56 32.69 -17.44 51.98
C SER A 56 32.30 -17.08 53.42
N ALA A 57 32.36 -15.81 53.79
CA ALA A 57 32.10 -15.33 55.15
C ALA A 57 30.63 -15.42 55.58
N GLY A 58 29.68 -15.60 54.65
CA GLY A 58 28.24 -15.66 54.98
C GLY A 58 27.60 -14.32 55.43
N VAL A 59 28.38 -13.24 55.50
CA VAL A 59 27.96 -11.92 56.02
C VAL A 59 28.56 -10.81 55.16
N CYS A 60 27.81 -9.72 54.94
CA CYS A 60 28.30 -8.55 54.20
C CYS A 60 29.30 -7.73 55.05
N PRO A 61 30.47 -7.33 54.50
CA PRO A 61 31.47 -6.55 55.24
C PRO A 61 31.02 -5.12 55.57
N GLU A 62 30.13 -4.53 54.75
CA GLU A 62 29.65 -3.16 54.94
C GLU A 62 28.48 -3.08 55.92
N CYS A 63 27.41 -3.85 55.68
CA CYS A 63 26.18 -3.72 56.46
C CYS A 63 26.04 -4.76 57.59
N GLY A 64 26.94 -5.74 57.69
CA GLY A 64 26.84 -6.84 58.65
C GLY A 64 25.65 -7.77 58.41
N GLY A 65 24.89 -7.59 57.33
CA GLY A 65 23.74 -8.41 57.00
C GLY A 65 24.15 -9.83 56.58
N SER A 66 23.52 -10.85 57.18
CA SER A 66 23.70 -12.24 56.75
C SER A 66 23.15 -12.44 55.33
N PHE A 67 23.92 -13.13 54.47
CA PHE A 67 23.50 -13.43 53.10
C PHE A 67 22.26 -14.32 53.02
N LEU A 68 21.97 -15.11 54.06
CA LEU A 68 20.73 -15.90 54.14
C LEU A 68 19.49 -15.02 54.30
N ARG A 69 19.63 -13.85 54.94
CA ARG A 69 18.52 -12.92 55.18
C ARG A 69 18.40 -11.86 54.10
N CYS A 70 19.52 -11.28 53.68
CA CYS A 70 19.55 -10.19 52.69
C CYS A 70 19.59 -10.70 51.25
N GLY A 71 20.01 -11.94 51.04
CA GLY A 71 20.26 -12.50 49.71
C GLY A 71 21.53 -11.95 49.04
N VAL A 72 21.99 -12.66 48.01
CA VAL A 72 23.05 -12.21 47.11
C VAL A 72 22.45 -11.95 45.74
N VAL A 73 22.58 -10.70 45.28
CA VAL A 73 22.10 -10.27 43.98
C VAL A 73 23.18 -10.64 42.96
N THR A 74 23.02 -11.82 42.35
CA THR A 74 23.90 -12.26 41.27
C THR A 74 23.52 -11.56 39.97
N PRO A 75 24.48 -11.23 39.09
CA PRO A 75 24.18 -10.65 37.78
C PRO A 75 23.21 -11.53 36.98
N ARG A 76 23.32 -12.86 37.07
CA ARG A 76 22.36 -13.80 36.45
C ARG A 76 20.95 -13.66 37.02
N GLY A 77 20.81 -13.45 38.33
CA GLY A 77 19.53 -13.19 39.00
C GLY A 77 18.92 -11.85 38.56
N VAL A 78 19.71 -10.78 38.52
CA VAL A 78 19.27 -9.46 38.04
C VAL A 78 18.83 -9.52 36.60
N VAL A 79 19.58 -10.23 35.74
CA VAL A 79 19.27 -10.35 34.32
C VAL A 79 17.96 -11.12 34.10
N ARG A 80 17.67 -12.16 34.90
CA ARG A 80 16.35 -12.83 34.90
C ARG A 80 15.23 -11.92 35.40
N MET A 81 15.47 -11.12 36.44
CA MET A 81 14.45 -10.22 37.00
C MET A 81 14.22 -8.96 36.15
N ARG A 82 15.25 -8.52 35.40
CA ARG A 82 15.18 -7.41 34.44
C ARG A 82 14.84 -7.85 33.03
N GLY A 83 14.30 -9.06 32.84
CA GLY A 83 13.63 -9.42 31.59
C GLY A 83 12.81 -8.21 31.17
N SER A 84 13.21 -7.56 30.07
CA SER A 84 12.78 -6.19 29.79
C SER A 84 11.32 -6.26 29.39
N ALA A 85 10.43 -6.15 30.39
CA ALA A 85 8.99 -6.14 30.20
C ALA A 85 8.64 -5.09 29.13
N TRP A 86 9.37 -3.98 29.12
CA TRP A 86 9.30 -2.97 28.07
C TRP A 86 9.58 -3.51 26.67
N MET A 87 10.68 -4.25 26.45
CA MET A 87 11.00 -4.81 25.13
C MET A 87 10.00 -5.89 24.70
N ILE A 88 9.45 -6.65 25.65
CA ILE A 88 8.34 -7.59 25.36
C ILE A 88 7.10 -6.82 24.91
N VAL A 89 6.74 -5.74 25.62
CA VAL A 89 5.62 -4.85 25.24
C VAL A 89 5.86 -4.27 23.85
N VAL A 90 7.06 -3.73 23.57
CA VAL A 90 7.42 -3.20 22.25
C VAL A 90 7.30 -4.28 21.18
N GLY A 91 7.85 -5.48 21.43
CA GLY A 91 7.75 -6.61 20.49
C GLY A 91 6.31 -6.98 20.17
N TRP A 92 5.44 -7.06 21.18
CA TRP A 92 4.01 -7.31 20.99
C TRP A 92 3.30 -6.17 20.26
N THR A 93 3.61 -4.91 20.57
CA THR A 93 3.01 -3.77 19.86
C THR A 93 3.35 -3.78 18.37
N LEU A 94 4.59 -4.15 18.00
CA LEU A 94 4.97 -4.28 16.59
C LEU A 94 4.16 -5.38 15.88
N ILE A 95 3.97 -6.54 16.54
CA ILE A 95 3.16 -7.63 15.99
C ILE A 95 1.70 -7.21 15.82
N VAL A 96 1.11 -6.56 16.82
CA VAL A 96 -0.28 -6.08 16.76
C VAL A 96 -0.44 -5.04 15.65
N CYS A 97 0.47 -4.08 15.53
CA CYS A 97 0.45 -3.09 14.44
C CYS A 97 0.58 -3.74 13.06
N ALA A 98 1.46 -4.75 12.93
CA ALA A 98 1.66 -5.47 11.69
C ALA A 98 0.41 -6.24 11.23
N ILE A 99 -0.36 -6.79 12.15
CA ILE A 99 -1.59 -7.54 11.86
C ILE A 99 -2.78 -6.60 11.66
N ALA A 100 -2.93 -5.60 12.53
CA ALA A 100 -4.07 -4.69 12.52
C ALA A 100 -4.08 -3.77 11.29
N GLY A 101 -2.92 -3.31 10.82
CA GLY A 101 -2.82 -2.40 9.67
C GLY A 101 -3.47 -2.97 8.39
N PRO A 102 -3.01 -4.12 7.86
CA PRO A 102 -3.62 -4.78 6.72
C PRO A 102 -5.08 -5.15 6.95
N GLY A 103 -5.43 -5.59 8.17
CA GLY A 103 -6.80 -5.96 8.54
C GLY A 103 -7.78 -4.78 8.42
N ILE A 104 -7.41 -3.60 8.95
CA ILE A 104 -8.23 -2.39 8.84
C ILE A 104 -8.35 -1.95 7.38
N GLY A 105 -7.25 -2.00 6.61
CA GLY A 105 -7.27 -1.69 5.17
C GLY A 105 -8.23 -2.59 4.39
N TYR A 106 -8.20 -3.90 4.67
CA TYR A 106 -9.09 -4.88 4.05
C TYR A 106 -10.56 -4.62 4.39
N ILE A 107 -10.89 -4.35 5.66
CA ILE A 107 -12.26 -4.03 6.08
C ILE A 107 -12.77 -2.76 5.39
N ARG A 108 -11.93 -1.72 5.27
CA ARG A 108 -12.29 -0.48 4.55
C ARG A 108 -12.54 -0.74 3.07
N MET A 109 -11.74 -1.59 2.43
CA MET A 109 -11.96 -1.97 1.04
C MET A 109 -13.32 -2.65 0.85
N LEU A 110 -13.68 -3.59 1.72
CA LEU A 110 -14.99 -4.27 1.68
C LEU A 110 -16.16 -3.29 1.90
N ASP A 111 -16.02 -2.34 2.83
CA ASP A 111 -17.03 -1.30 3.09
C ASP A 111 -17.22 -0.38 1.87
N LEU A 112 -16.13 -0.02 1.18
CA LEU A 112 -16.19 0.76 -0.06
C LEU A 112 -16.86 -0.04 -1.19
N GLN A 113 -16.57 -1.33 -1.33
CA GLN A 113 -17.21 -2.20 -2.32
C GLN A 113 -18.72 -2.35 -2.04
N ALA A 114 -19.10 -2.55 -0.78
CA ALA A 114 -20.49 -2.63 -0.38
C ALA A 114 -21.25 -1.33 -0.68
N LYS A 115 -20.65 -0.16 -0.40
CA LYS A 115 -21.23 1.15 -0.73
C LYS A 115 -21.34 1.38 -2.23
N ALA A 116 -20.35 0.96 -3.01
CA ALA A 116 -20.38 1.06 -4.46
C ALA A 116 -21.48 0.17 -5.08
N ALA A 117 -21.70 -1.02 -4.53
CA ALA A 117 -22.76 -1.93 -4.97
C ALA A 117 -24.16 -1.46 -4.54
N ALA A 118 -24.28 -0.79 -3.39
CA ALA A 118 -25.53 -0.24 -2.89
C ALA A 118 -25.91 1.12 -3.48
N ALA A 119 -24.96 1.80 -4.15
CA ALA A 119 -25.24 3.07 -4.80
C ALA A 119 -26.33 2.84 -5.87
N PRO A 120 -27.50 3.51 -5.75
CA PRO A 120 -28.53 3.37 -6.76
C PRO A 120 -27.94 3.79 -8.09
N VAL A 121 -28.13 2.95 -9.11
CA VAL A 121 -27.81 3.33 -10.49
C VAL A 121 -28.73 4.50 -10.80
N THR A 122 -28.24 5.73 -10.60
CA THR A 122 -28.98 6.91 -10.99
C THR A 122 -29.12 6.81 -12.49
N PRO A 123 -30.35 6.62 -13.02
CA PRO A 123 -30.54 6.59 -14.45
C PRO A 123 -29.96 7.89 -14.98
N ILE A 124 -29.00 7.78 -15.89
CA ILE A 124 -28.41 8.95 -16.55
C ILE A 124 -29.60 9.72 -17.12
N PRO A 125 -29.85 10.98 -16.67
CA PRO A 125 -30.99 11.72 -17.15
C PRO A 125 -30.88 11.77 -18.68
N ALA A 126 -31.94 11.39 -19.40
CA ALA A 126 -31.92 11.21 -20.85
C ALA A 126 -31.45 12.47 -21.61
N THR A 127 -31.56 13.64 -20.97
CA THR A 127 -31.08 14.93 -21.46
C THR A 127 -29.56 15.12 -21.41
N ALA A 128 -28.82 14.29 -20.67
CA ALA A 128 -27.36 14.38 -20.52
C ALA A 128 -26.58 13.44 -21.45
N ASN A 129 -27.26 12.64 -22.28
CA ASN A 129 -26.59 11.84 -23.29
C ASN A 129 -26.29 12.76 -24.50
N PRO A 130 -25.02 13.13 -24.78
CA PRO A 130 -24.67 13.97 -25.93
C PRO A 130 -25.03 13.29 -27.27
N TYR A 131 -25.28 11.99 -27.25
CA TYR A 131 -25.73 11.21 -28.40
C TYR A 131 -27.26 11.06 -28.46
N ALA A 132 -28.03 11.65 -27.54
CA ALA A 132 -29.49 11.63 -27.58
C ALA A 132 -30.05 12.30 -28.85
N SER A 133 -29.36 13.31 -29.37
CA SER A 133 -29.68 13.95 -30.66
C SER A 133 -29.30 13.08 -31.87
N LEU A 134 -28.44 12.08 -31.70
CA LEU A 134 -28.00 11.15 -32.74
C LEU A 134 -28.80 9.83 -32.73
N LEU A 135 -29.52 9.54 -31.66
CA LEU A 135 -30.42 8.38 -31.56
C LEU A 135 -31.51 8.33 -32.66
N PRO A 136 -32.12 9.45 -33.11
CA PRO A 136 -33.05 9.44 -34.24
C PRO A 136 -32.39 9.09 -35.58
N LEU A 137 -31.09 9.33 -35.74
CA LEU A 137 -30.32 8.95 -36.94
C LEU A 137 -29.93 7.48 -36.96
N LEU A 138 -29.87 6.82 -35.80
CA LEU A 138 -29.65 5.38 -35.70
C LEU A 138 -30.96 4.57 -35.68
N ASP A 139 -32.12 5.23 -35.80
CA ASP A 139 -33.38 4.51 -35.94
C ASP A 139 -33.37 3.78 -37.30
N PRO A 140 -33.38 2.44 -37.34
CA PRO A 140 -33.37 1.66 -38.58
C PRO A 140 -34.65 1.85 -39.40
N ARG A 141 -35.66 2.56 -38.87
CA ARG A 141 -36.85 3.00 -39.61
C ARG A 141 -36.70 4.35 -40.30
N SER A 142 -35.59 5.05 -40.09
CA SER A 142 -35.29 6.24 -40.90
C SER A 142 -35.02 5.80 -42.35
N PRO A 143 -35.70 6.40 -43.34
CA PRO A 143 -35.63 5.96 -44.73
C PRO A 143 -34.22 6.16 -45.27
N SER A 144 -33.48 5.06 -45.40
CA SER A 144 -32.37 4.83 -46.33
C SER A 144 -31.48 6.06 -46.56
N LEU A 145 -30.49 6.24 -45.68
CA LEU A 145 -29.21 6.78 -46.12
C LEU A 145 -28.78 5.93 -47.32
N TYR A 146 -28.88 6.51 -48.51
CA TYR A 146 -28.42 5.96 -49.78
C TYR A 146 -27.02 5.37 -49.54
N LEU A 147 -26.92 4.04 -49.49
CA LEU A 147 -25.65 3.42 -49.83
C LEU A 147 -25.39 3.84 -51.28
N PRO A 148 -24.24 4.45 -51.60
CA PRO A 148 -23.85 4.63 -52.99
C PRO A 148 -23.89 3.23 -53.63
N SER A 149 -24.75 3.11 -54.64
CA SER A 149 -24.81 1.94 -55.50
C SER A 149 -23.39 1.54 -55.90
N THR A 150 -23.11 0.24 -55.84
CA THR A 150 -21.89 -0.40 -56.35
C THR A 150 -21.34 0.37 -57.56
N PRO A 151 -20.06 0.80 -57.52
CA PRO A 151 -19.47 1.56 -58.62
C PRO A 151 -19.63 0.78 -59.92
N ASP A 152 -20.12 1.48 -60.94
CA ASP A 152 -20.32 0.93 -62.28
C ASP A 152 -18.95 0.46 -62.81
N PRO A 153 -18.77 -0.83 -63.17
CA PRO A 153 -17.49 -1.37 -63.61
C PRO A 153 -16.96 -0.74 -64.92
N ALA A 154 -17.74 0.15 -65.53
CA ALA A 154 -17.35 0.89 -66.72
C ALA A 154 -16.70 2.27 -66.43
N ASP A 155 -16.60 2.72 -65.17
CA ASP A 155 -15.95 4.00 -64.86
C ASP A 155 -14.41 3.86 -64.92
N PRO A 156 -13.73 4.53 -65.88
CA PRO A 156 -12.28 4.38 -66.08
C PRO A 156 -11.43 4.89 -64.90
N ASN A 157 -12.03 5.60 -63.93
CA ASN A 157 -11.34 6.05 -62.72
C ASN A 157 -11.20 4.95 -61.63
N VAL A 158 -11.88 3.81 -61.77
CA VAL A 158 -11.79 2.69 -60.80
C VAL A 158 -10.51 1.88 -60.99
N ALA A 159 -9.91 1.91 -62.19
CA ALA A 159 -8.66 1.23 -62.50
C ALA A 159 -7.44 1.78 -61.75
N GLU A 160 -7.52 3.01 -61.21
CA GLU A 160 -6.43 3.61 -60.44
C GLU A 160 -6.47 3.23 -58.95
N LEU A 161 -7.61 2.75 -58.45
CA LEU A 161 -7.75 2.29 -57.07
C LEU A 161 -7.20 0.86 -56.84
N ASP A 162 -7.08 0.06 -57.91
CA ASP A 162 -6.49 -1.29 -57.86
C ASP A 162 -4.94 -1.27 -57.77
N ASN A 163 -4.31 -0.11 -58.00
CA ASN A 163 -2.87 0.07 -57.82
C ASN A 163 -2.50 0.60 -56.43
N MET A 164 -3.46 0.79 -55.52
CA MET A 164 -3.13 1.06 -54.12
C MET A 164 -2.57 -0.23 -53.52
N PRO A 165 -1.32 -0.27 -53.02
CA PRO A 165 -0.73 -1.46 -52.45
C PRO A 165 -1.58 -1.88 -51.25
N LEU A 166 -2.45 -2.87 -51.46
CA LEU A 166 -3.12 -3.62 -50.41
C LEU A 166 -2.02 -4.13 -49.49
N TYR A 167 -1.89 -3.46 -48.35
CA TYR A 167 -0.98 -3.83 -47.27
C TYR A 167 -1.47 -5.19 -46.75
N ARG A 168 -0.97 -6.27 -47.39
CA ARG A 168 -1.14 -7.66 -47.00
C ARG A 168 -0.29 -7.87 -45.75
N GLY A 169 -0.75 -7.30 -44.65
CA GLY A 169 -0.14 -7.45 -43.33
C GLY A 169 -0.47 -8.82 -42.78
N ASP A 170 0.56 -9.64 -42.58
CA ASP A 170 0.49 -10.88 -41.81
C ASP A 170 -0.24 -10.64 -40.47
N THR A 171 -1.29 -11.43 -40.24
CA THR A 171 -2.29 -11.21 -39.19
C THR A 171 -1.87 -11.67 -37.79
N THR A 172 -0.58 -11.89 -37.53
CA THR A 172 -0.17 -12.49 -36.25
C THR A 172 0.30 -11.50 -35.19
N ASN A 173 0.64 -10.25 -35.52
CA ASN A 173 1.22 -9.31 -34.55
C ASN A 173 0.59 -7.91 -34.50
N ASN A 174 -0.58 -7.68 -35.10
CA ASN A 174 -1.00 -6.32 -35.47
C ASN A 174 -2.38 -5.86 -34.96
N THR A 175 -2.78 -6.25 -33.74
CA THR A 175 -3.97 -5.67 -33.09
C THR A 175 -3.80 -4.19 -32.76
N ASP A 176 -2.56 -3.73 -32.56
CA ASP A 176 -2.28 -2.34 -32.16
C ASP A 176 -2.43 -1.33 -33.31
N SER A 177 -2.20 -1.73 -34.56
CA SER A 177 -2.30 -0.81 -35.70
C SER A 177 -3.74 -0.68 -36.23
N LEU A 178 -4.59 -1.71 -36.11
CA LEU A 178 -6.02 -1.57 -36.36
C LEU A 178 -6.69 -0.67 -35.32
N LEU A 179 -6.26 -0.76 -34.06
CA LEU A 179 -6.70 0.16 -33.01
C LEU A 179 -6.24 1.59 -33.29
N GLN A 180 -4.99 1.79 -33.73
CA GLN A 180 -4.51 3.12 -34.15
C GLN A 180 -5.29 3.68 -35.35
N LEU A 181 -5.61 2.86 -36.35
CA LEU A 181 -6.37 3.30 -37.52
C LEU A 181 -7.82 3.65 -37.18
N LEU A 182 -8.46 2.89 -36.27
CA LEU A 182 -9.78 3.25 -35.75
C LEU A 182 -9.71 4.55 -34.94
N TYR A 183 -8.69 4.72 -34.10
CA TYR A 183 -8.48 5.95 -33.33
C TYR A 183 -8.26 7.18 -34.22
N GLN A 184 -7.46 7.03 -35.29
CA GLN A 184 -7.19 8.12 -36.23
C GLN A 184 -8.41 8.49 -37.07
N ARG A 185 -9.26 7.51 -37.41
CA ARG A 185 -10.49 7.74 -38.17
C ARG A 185 -11.54 8.47 -37.35
N GLU A 186 -11.68 8.15 -36.07
CA GLU A 186 -12.56 8.88 -35.15
C GLU A 186 -12.09 10.32 -34.91
N PHE A 187 -10.78 10.56 -34.85
CA PHE A 187 -10.24 11.91 -34.64
C PHE A 187 -10.42 12.84 -35.84
N ARG A 188 -10.44 12.31 -37.08
CA ARG A 188 -10.65 13.12 -38.29
C ARG A 188 -12.10 13.55 -38.53
N LEU A 189 -13.08 12.95 -37.84
CA LEU A 189 -14.50 13.27 -38.05
C LEU A 189 -15.02 14.42 -37.16
N GLN A 190 -14.17 15.05 -36.33
CA GLN A 190 -14.57 16.21 -35.52
C GLN A 190 -13.89 17.56 -35.84
N PRO A 191 -13.70 17.99 -37.10
CA PRO A 191 -13.14 19.32 -37.35
C PRO A 191 -14.13 20.48 -37.11
N ASN A 192 -15.42 20.22 -36.87
CA ASN A 192 -16.46 21.26 -36.78
C ASN A 192 -17.26 21.30 -35.46
N LEU A 193 -16.70 20.82 -34.34
CA LEU A 193 -17.30 21.00 -33.00
C LEU A 193 -16.96 22.37 -32.37
N SER A 194 -16.91 23.45 -33.17
CA SER A 194 -16.57 24.82 -32.71
C SER A 194 -17.76 25.58 -32.09
N THR A 195 -18.94 24.97 -32.00
CA THR A 195 -20.16 25.62 -31.47
C THR A 195 -20.88 24.76 -30.43
N VAL A 196 -20.13 24.05 -29.59
CA VAL A 196 -20.70 23.47 -28.37
C VAL A 196 -20.88 24.63 -27.38
N PRO A 197 -22.12 24.93 -26.92
CA PRO A 197 -22.34 25.93 -25.88
C PRO A 197 -21.49 25.57 -24.65
N PRO A 198 -21.00 26.56 -23.88
CA PRO A 198 -20.10 26.32 -22.75
C PRO A 198 -20.71 25.24 -21.87
N ALA A 199 -20.06 24.07 -21.85
CA ALA A 199 -20.51 22.91 -21.09
C ALA A 199 -20.77 23.38 -19.66
N ALA A 200 -21.98 23.14 -19.17
CA ALA A 200 -22.32 23.33 -17.77
C ALA A 200 -21.16 22.74 -16.93
N PRO A 201 -20.69 23.46 -15.90
CA PRO A 201 -19.44 23.15 -15.21
C PRO A 201 -19.42 21.67 -14.90
N ALA A 202 -18.51 20.95 -15.58
CA ALA A 202 -18.38 19.51 -15.47
C ALA A 202 -18.36 19.18 -13.98
N ALA A 203 -19.31 18.33 -13.56
CA ALA A 203 -19.40 17.89 -12.18
C ALA A 203 -17.99 17.50 -11.73
N PRO A 204 -17.51 18.03 -10.59
CA PRO A 204 -16.11 18.03 -10.25
C PRO A 204 -15.57 16.60 -10.32
N VAL A 205 -14.54 16.39 -11.13
CA VAL A 205 -13.77 15.14 -11.25
C VAL A 205 -12.90 14.97 -9.98
N THR A 206 -13.52 15.12 -8.81
CA THR A 206 -12.90 15.04 -7.49
C THR A 206 -12.60 13.64 -6.96
N PRO A 207 -13.18 12.51 -7.43
CA PRO A 207 -13.01 11.26 -6.67
C PRO A 207 -11.58 10.71 -6.72
N LEU A 208 -10.83 11.02 -7.78
CA LEU A 208 -9.48 10.50 -7.96
C LEU A 208 -8.43 11.26 -7.12
N LEU A 209 -8.58 12.57 -7.00
CA LEU A 209 -7.70 13.42 -6.19
C LEU A 209 -7.93 13.24 -4.68
N SER A 210 -9.19 12.99 -4.25
CA SER A 210 -9.46 12.66 -2.85
C SER A 210 -8.85 11.32 -2.46
N TYR A 211 -8.95 10.32 -3.34
CA TYR A 211 -8.36 9.00 -3.09
C TYR A 211 -6.83 9.04 -3.02
N GLN A 212 -6.19 9.82 -3.90
CA GLN A 212 -4.74 9.97 -3.90
C GLN A 212 -4.23 10.66 -2.63
N ARG A 213 -4.97 11.65 -2.10
CA ARG A 213 -4.63 12.32 -0.84
C ARG A 213 -4.72 11.39 0.37
N GLU A 214 -5.76 10.56 0.45
CA GLU A 214 -5.90 9.58 1.53
C GLU A 214 -4.82 8.50 1.48
N LEU A 215 -4.45 8.04 0.27
CA LEU A 215 -3.37 7.07 0.09
C LEU A 215 -2.01 7.62 0.54
N ILE A 216 -1.69 8.85 0.14
CA ILE A 216 -0.45 9.54 0.55
C ILE A 216 -0.43 9.76 2.06
N GLY A 217 -1.57 10.11 2.67
CA GLY A 217 -1.70 10.25 4.11
C GLY A 217 -1.45 8.94 4.86
N SER A 218 -1.96 7.82 4.35
CA SER A 218 -1.75 6.49 4.95
C SER A 218 -0.30 6.01 4.85
N ILE A 219 0.35 6.24 3.70
CA ILE A 219 1.76 5.91 3.48
C ILE A 219 2.67 6.80 4.34
N ALA A 220 2.39 8.10 4.41
CA ALA A 220 3.14 9.03 5.25
C ALA A 220 2.97 8.73 6.75
N GLY A 221 1.76 8.36 7.18
CA GLY A 221 1.49 7.97 8.57
C GLY A 221 2.22 6.69 8.98
N SER A 222 2.24 5.69 8.11
CA SER A 222 2.97 4.45 8.35
C SER A 222 4.49 4.66 8.34
N LEU A 223 5.04 5.40 7.38
CA LEU A 223 6.46 5.80 7.38
C LEU A 223 6.85 6.61 8.62
N GLY A 224 5.98 7.52 9.07
CA GLY A 224 6.19 8.28 10.30
C GLY A 224 6.35 7.38 11.52
N LEU A 225 5.50 6.36 11.66
CA LEU A 225 5.60 5.36 12.73
C LEU A 225 6.88 4.53 12.63
N TYR A 226 7.31 4.15 11.42
CA TYR A 226 8.58 3.46 11.22
C TYR A 226 9.79 4.32 11.60
N ILE A 227 9.80 5.60 11.22
CA ILE A 227 10.89 6.53 11.54
C ILE A 227 10.96 6.77 13.05
N ILE A 228 9.81 6.98 13.71
CA ILE A 228 9.76 7.15 15.18
C ILE A 228 10.26 5.86 15.87
N GLY A 229 9.84 4.69 15.40
CA GLY A 229 10.32 3.40 15.90
C GLY A 229 11.84 3.23 15.72
N LEU A 230 12.37 3.57 14.54
CA LEU A 230 13.80 3.50 14.24
C LEU A 230 14.60 4.50 15.09
N CYS A 231 14.13 5.74 15.24
CA CYS A 231 14.75 6.77 16.08
C CYS A 231 14.77 6.34 17.55
N MET A 232 13.68 5.77 18.07
CA MET A 232 13.64 5.22 19.43
C MET A 232 14.63 4.07 19.61
N LEU A 233 14.74 3.18 18.62
CA LEU A 233 15.67 2.05 18.64
C LEU A 233 17.14 2.51 18.61
N LEU A 234 17.46 3.49 17.76
CA LEU A 234 18.79 4.09 17.65
C LEU A 234 19.17 4.90 18.89
N TYR A 235 18.24 5.71 19.41
CA TYR A 235 18.42 6.46 20.65
C TYR A 235 18.72 5.51 21.82
N TRP A 236 17.98 4.41 21.92
CA TRP A 236 18.19 3.43 22.99
C TRP A 236 19.53 2.69 22.83
N ARG A 237 19.91 2.32 21.61
CA ARG A 237 21.22 1.72 21.33
C ARG A 237 22.37 2.63 21.75
N GLY A 238 22.29 3.94 21.49
CA GLY A 238 23.28 4.92 21.94
C GLY A 238 23.41 5.00 23.46
N ARG A 239 22.28 4.90 24.17
CA ARG A 239 22.26 4.97 25.64
C ARG A 239 22.82 3.72 26.33
N VAL A 240 22.65 2.55 25.73
CA VAL A 240 23.19 1.29 26.27
C VAL A 240 24.70 1.18 26.05
N VAL A 241 25.22 1.71 24.93
CA VAL A 241 26.67 1.69 24.64
C VAL A 241 27.42 2.73 25.46
N GLY A 242 26.81 3.87 25.80
CA GLY A 242 27.44 4.92 26.62
C GLY A 242 27.44 4.66 28.13
N ALA A 243 26.81 3.59 28.61
CA ALA A 243 26.73 3.24 30.03
C ALA A 243 27.53 1.98 30.41
N ALA A 244 28.28 1.43 29.45
CA ALA A 244 29.22 0.33 29.62
C ALA A 244 30.65 0.85 29.48
#